data_AF-A0AAE0FFW0-F1
#
_entry.id   AF-A0AAE0FFW0-F1
#
_cell.length_a   1.000
_cell.length_b   1.000
_cell.length_c   1.000
_cell.angle_alpha   90.00
_cell.angle_beta   90.00
_cell.angle_gamma   90.00
#
_symmetry.space_group_name_H-M   'P 1'
#
loop_
_entity.id
_entity.type
_entity.pdbx_description
1 polymer ?
#
loop_
_entity_poly.entity_id
_entity_poly.type
_entity_poly.pdbx_seq_one_letter_code
_entity_poly.pdbx_strand_id
1 'polypeptide(L)'
;MAEVLSEVIAPALQRFQPDILLVSAGYDAHWRDPLAGLQFQSRTYHRTCAALKEMANELCGGRCVFILEGGYDLEALSEAVTDSFAALVGETSIDTFHAELLREEPREKVNSAISLARSVHGLS
;
A
#
# COMPACT_ATOMS: atom_id res chain seq x y z
N MET A 1 1.53 1.66 7.19
CA MET A 1 1.86 1.55 5.74
C MET A 1 2.67 2.73 5.22
N ALA A 2 2.29 3.99 5.49
CA ALA A 2 3.02 5.16 5.01
C ALA A 2 4.53 5.12 5.37
N GLU A 3 4.86 4.82 6.63
CA GLU A 3 6.25 4.66 7.08
C GLU A 3 6.99 3.54 6.35
N VAL A 4 6.33 2.40 6.11
CA VAL A 4 6.91 1.28 5.34
C VAL A 4 7.22 1.70 3.89
N LEU A 5 6.33 2.50 3.27
CA LEU A 5 6.58 3.05 1.93
C LEU A 5 7.81 3.96 1.93
N SER A 6 7.87 4.95 2.83
CA SER A 6 8.92 5.96 2.83
C SER A 6 10.27 5.44 3.32
N GLU A 7 10.29 4.51 4.27
CA GLU A 7 11.52 4.07 4.94
C GLU A 7 12.10 2.76 4.41
N VAL A 8 11.30 1.94 3.72
CA VAL A 8 11.73 0.63 3.22
C VAL A 8 11.57 0.55 1.72
N ILE A 9 10.34 0.73 1.22
CA ILE A 9 10.04 0.48 -0.20
C ILE A 9 10.70 1.53 -1.09
N ALA A 10 10.52 2.82 -0.81
CA ALA A 10 11.07 3.89 -1.63
C ALA A 10 12.62 3.85 -1.71
N PRO A 11 13.36 3.72 -0.59
CA PRO A 11 14.83 3.58 -0.66
C PRO A 11 15.27 2.33 -1.41
N ALA A 12 14.55 1.20 -1.26
CA ALA A 12 14.87 -0.02 -1.98
C ALA A 12 14.66 0.13 -3.50
N LEU A 13 13.54 0.74 -3.92
CA LEU A 13 13.26 1.02 -5.33
C LEU A 13 14.26 2.02 -5.92
N GLN A 14 14.59 3.08 -5.19
CA GLN A 14 15.60 4.08 -5.60
C GLN A 14 16.98 3.43 -5.78
N ARG A 15 17.38 2.52 -4.89
CA ARG A 15 18.65 1.78 -5.05
C ARG A 15 18.61 0.83 -6.24
N PHE A 16 17.47 0.22 -6.51
CA PHE A 16 17.31 -0.79 -7.56
C PHE A 16 17.22 -0.19 -8.97
N GLN A 17 16.63 0.99 -9.13
CA GLN A 17 16.39 1.66 -10.43
C GLN A 17 15.61 0.76 -11.42
N PRO A 18 14.35 0.41 -11.12
CA PRO A 18 13.56 -0.49 -11.97
C PRO A 18 13.21 0.13 -13.32
N ASP A 19 13.07 -0.71 -14.35
CA ASP A 19 12.49 -0.29 -15.63
C ASP A 19 10.95 -0.35 -15.65
N ILE A 20 10.32 -1.07 -14.72
CA ILE A 20 8.86 -1.22 -14.57
C ILE A 20 8.54 -1.65 -13.15
N LEU A 21 7.42 -1.18 -12.60
CA LEU A 21 6.85 -1.70 -11.34
C LEU A 21 5.73 -2.70 -11.65
N LEU A 22 5.82 -3.90 -11.07
CA LEU A 22 4.77 -4.91 -11.09
C LEU A 22 4.26 -5.08 -9.66
N VAL A 23 3.01 -4.73 -9.42
CA VAL A 23 2.38 -4.74 -8.10
C VAL A 23 1.39 -5.89 -8.03
N SER A 24 1.73 -6.89 -7.23
CA SER A 24 0.81 -7.95 -6.80
C SER A 24 -0.16 -7.33 -5.77
N ALA A 25 -1.35 -6.94 -6.24
CA ALA A 25 -2.30 -6.09 -5.53
C ALA A 25 -3.35 -6.95 -4.80
N GLY A 26 -2.99 -7.36 -3.57
CA GLY A 26 -3.90 -8.01 -2.64
C GLY A 26 -4.67 -7.00 -1.78
N TYR A 27 -5.97 -7.26 -1.58
CA TYR A 27 -6.90 -6.44 -0.82
C TYR A 27 -7.39 -7.13 0.47
N ASP A 28 -6.75 -8.23 0.86
CA ASP A 28 -7.06 -8.99 2.07
C ASP A 28 -6.56 -8.33 3.36
N ALA A 29 -5.73 -7.28 3.28
CA ALA A 29 -5.38 -6.45 4.44
C ALA A 29 -6.53 -5.52 4.91
N HIS A 30 -7.65 -5.47 4.17
CA HIS A 30 -8.78 -4.62 4.49
C HIS A 30 -9.45 -5.05 5.81
N TRP A 31 -9.97 -4.10 6.59
CA TRP A 31 -10.53 -4.37 7.93
C TRP A 31 -11.73 -5.33 7.95
N ARG A 32 -12.43 -5.45 6.81
CA ARG A 32 -13.56 -6.38 6.61
C ARG A 32 -13.11 -7.77 6.16
N ASP A 33 -11.87 -7.93 5.71
CA ASP A 33 -11.42 -9.21 5.18
C ASP A 33 -11.44 -10.28 6.30
N PRO A 34 -12.01 -11.46 6.04
CA PRO A 34 -12.19 -12.48 7.06
C PRO A 34 -10.92 -13.26 7.39
N LEU A 35 -9.83 -13.12 6.63
CA LEU A 35 -8.66 -14.01 6.72
C LEU A 35 -7.44 -13.33 7.34
N ALA A 36 -7.09 -12.09 6.94
CA ALA A 36 -5.82 -11.50 7.37
C ALA A 36 -5.86 -10.87 8.78
N GLY A 37 -7.03 -10.35 9.20
CA GLY A 37 -7.20 -9.69 10.50
C GLY A 37 -6.48 -8.34 10.64
N LEU A 38 -6.07 -7.74 9.52
CA LEU A 38 -5.52 -6.39 9.44
C LEU A 38 -6.63 -5.33 9.41
N GLN A 39 -6.25 -4.05 9.34
CA GLN A 39 -7.15 -2.92 9.54
C GLN A 39 -6.99 -1.84 8.47
N PHE A 40 -6.61 -2.23 7.26
CA PHE A 40 -6.51 -1.26 6.18
C PHE A 40 -7.91 -0.83 5.75
N GLN A 41 -8.00 0.44 5.38
CA GLN A 41 -9.20 1.03 4.79
C GLN A 41 -9.00 1.16 3.29
N SER A 42 -10.07 1.32 2.52
CA SER A 42 -10.00 1.63 1.08
C SER A 42 -9.08 2.84 0.81
N ARG A 43 -9.13 3.89 1.66
CA ARG A 43 -8.21 5.04 1.59
C ARG A 43 -6.74 4.69 1.78
N THR A 44 -6.42 3.61 2.47
CA THR A 44 -5.04 3.12 2.64
C THR A 44 -4.50 2.58 1.33
N TYR A 45 -5.32 1.87 0.56
CA TYR A 45 -4.98 1.39 -0.78
C TYR A 45 -4.83 2.55 -1.77
N HIS A 46 -5.74 3.54 -1.73
CA HIS A 46 -5.62 4.78 -2.51
C HIS A 46 -4.25 5.44 -2.31
N ARG A 47 -3.89 5.76 -1.06
CA ARG A 47 -2.61 6.42 -0.72
C ARG A 47 -1.40 5.59 -1.16
N THR A 48 -1.48 4.28 -1.00
CA THR A 48 -0.39 3.36 -1.39
C THR A 48 -0.23 3.34 -2.91
N CYS A 49 -1.32 3.27 -3.67
CA CYS A 49 -1.29 3.29 -5.13
C CYS A 49 -0.81 4.64 -5.67
N ALA A 50 -1.21 5.76 -5.05
CA ALA A 50 -0.73 7.10 -5.40
C ALA A 50 0.80 7.20 -5.25
N ALA A 51 1.33 6.78 -4.10
CA ALA A 51 2.78 6.77 -3.85
C ALA A 51 3.54 5.86 -4.84
N LEU A 52 3.01 4.67 -5.14
CA LEU A 52 3.62 3.76 -6.12
C LEU A 52 3.59 4.34 -7.54
N LYS A 53 2.53 5.03 -7.93
CA LYS A 53 2.44 5.74 -9.22
C LYS A 53 3.46 6.87 -9.30
N GLU A 54 3.61 7.66 -8.24
CA GLU A 54 4.63 8.72 -8.17
C GLU A 54 6.04 8.16 -8.30
N MET A 55 6.37 7.11 -7.53
CA MET A 55 7.66 6.42 -7.66
C MET A 55 7.87 5.82 -9.06
N ALA A 56 6.82 5.29 -9.69
CA ALA A 56 6.92 4.79 -11.06
C ALA A 56 7.22 5.92 -12.05
N ASN A 57 6.59 7.08 -11.90
CA ASN A 57 6.86 8.26 -12.73
C ASN A 57 8.32 8.70 -12.61
N GLU A 58 8.86 8.72 -11.38
CA GLU A 58 10.23 9.13 -11.10
C GLU A 58 11.28 8.12 -11.57
N LEU A 59 11.05 6.83 -11.34
CA LEU A 59 12.09 5.80 -11.49
C LEU A 59 12.00 5.04 -12.82
N CYS A 60 10.81 4.86 -13.37
CA CYS A 60 10.58 3.99 -14.52
C CYS A 60 9.68 4.59 -15.60
N GLY A 61 9.60 5.93 -15.67
CA GLY A 61 8.85 6.64 -16.71
C GLY A 61 7.34 6.35 -16.69
N GLY A 62 6.78 6.10 -15.50
CA GLY A 62 5.36 5.85 -15.27
C GLY A 62 4.92 4.42 -15.56
N ARG A 63 5.85 3.50 -15.87
CA ARG A 63 5.53 2.10 -16.17
C ARG A 63 5.21 1.33 -14.90
N CYS A 64 3.93 1.18 -14.60
CA CYS A 64 3.43 0.44 -13.45
C CYS A 64 2.21 -0.41 -13.84
N VAL A 65 2.17 -1.66 -13.37
CA VAL A 65 1.05 -2.59 -13.59
C VAL A 65 0.63 -3.17 -12.25
N PHE A 66 -0.67 -3.12 -11.96
CA PHE A 66 -1.28 -3.73 -10.79
C PHE A 66 -2.03 -4.99 -11.21
N ILE A 67 -1.78 -6.10 -10.53
CA ILE A 67 -2.37 -7.41 -10.80
C ILE A 67 -3.18 -7.81 -9.57
N LEU A 68 -4.49 -7.97 -9.74
CA LEU A 68 -5.37 -8.34 -8.63
C LEU A 68 -5.00 -9.73 -8.07
N GLU A 69 -4.90 -9.84 -6.75
CA GLU A 69 -4.66 -11.08 -6.02
C GLU A 69 -5.76 -11.33 -4.97
N GLY A 70 -5.39 -11.48 -3.69
CA GLY A 70 -6.30 -11.71 -2.57
C GLY A 70 -7.28 -10.56 -2.31
N GLY A 71 -8.24 -10.82 -1.43
CA GLY A 71 -9.36 -9.93 -1.13
C GLY A 71 -10.65 -10.74 -1.15
N TYR A 72 -11.11 -11.13 0.04
CA TYR A 72 -12.12 -12.19 0.17
C TYR A 72 -13.47 -11.69 0.70
N ASP A 73 -13.55 -10.41 1.10
CA ASP A 73 -14.82 -9.68 1.25
C ASP A 73 -15.07 -8.88 -0.05
N LEU A 74 -16.18 -9.17 -0.73
CA LEU A 74 -16.47 -8.62 -2.06
C LEU A 74 -16.76 -7.11 -2.03
N GLU A 75 -17.33 -6.60 -0.94
CA GLU A 75 -17.66 -5.18 -0.82
C GLU A 75 -16.37 -4.38 -0.57
N ALA A 76 -15.55 -4.85 0.38
CA ALA A 76 -14.21 -4.32 0.62
C ALA A 76 -13.33 -4.38 -0.63
N LEU A 77 -13.34 -5.49 -1.35
CA LEU A 77 -12.59 -5.64 -2.59
C LEU A 77 -13.03 -4.60 -3.63
N SER A 78 -14.35 -4.45 -3.84
CA SER A 78 -14.90 -3.47 -4.77
C SER A 78 -14.51 -2.04 -4.40
N GLU A 79 -14.65 -1.67 -3.13
CA GLU A 79 -14.30 -0.34 -2.63
C GLU A 79 -12.79 -0.06 -2.77
N ALA A 80 -11.96 -0.99 -2.34
CA ALA A 80 -10.51 -0.80 -2.34
C ALA A 80 -9.92 -0.80 -3.75
N VAL A 81 -10.44 -1.63 -4.66
CA VAL A 81 -10.08 -1.56 -6.09
C VAL A 81 -10.52 -0.23 -6.69
N THR A 82 -11.72 0.26 -6.38
CA THR A 82 -12.21 1.57 -6.86
C THR A 82 -11.28 2.69 -6.38
N ASP A 83 -10.88 2.67 -5.12
CA ASP A 83 -9.96 3.66 -4.54
C ASP A 83 -8.54 3.55 -5.10
N SER A 84 -8.07 2.34 -5.42
CA SER A 84 -6.82 2.15 -6.17
C SER A 84 -6.90 2.80 -7.55
N PHE A 85 -7.98 2.59 -8.31
CA PHE A 85 -8.17 3.23 -9.61
C PHE A 85 -8.26 4.75 -9.49
N ALA A 86 -9.01 5.27 -8.52
CA ALA A 86 -9.11 6.70 -8.25
C ALA A 86 -7.72 7.32 -8.08
N ALA A 87 -6.83 6.71 -7.29
CA ALA A 87 -5.44 7.15 -7.15
C ALA A 87 -4.68 7.15 -8.49
N LEU A 88 -4.85 6.08 -9.29
CA LEU A 88 -4.18 5.95 -10.58
C LEU A 88 -4.64 6.97 -11.62
N VAL A 89 -5.90 7.41 -11.58
CA VAL A 89 -6.43 8.46 -12.47
C VAL A 89 -6.28 9.87 -11.89
N GLY A 90 -5.81 10.01 -10.65
CA GLY A 90 -5.59 11.32 -10.00
C GLY A 90 -6.83 11.89 -9.29
N GLU A 91 -7.80 11.04 -8.98
CA GLU A 91 -8.99 11.37 -8.20
C GLU A 91 -8.77 11.15 -6.70
N THR A 92 -9.62 11.77 -5.89
CA THR A 92 -9.60 11.64 -4.42
C THR A 92 -10.30 10.36 -3.97
N SER A 93 -9.82 9.74 -2.89
CA SER A 93 -10.50 8.58 -2.30
C SER A 93 -11.91 8.91 -1.83
N ILE A 94 -12.85 8.03 -2.21
CA ILE A 94 -14.28 8.11 -1.88
C ILE A 94 -14.62 7.45 -0.54
N ASP A 95 -13.65 6.82 0.11
CA ASP A 95 -13.81 6.14 1.38
C ASP A 95 -14.25 7.11 2.49
N THR A 96 -15.45 6.89 3.01
CA THR A 96 -16.05 7.66 4.11
C THR A 96 -15.88 6.97 5.46
N PHE A 97 -15.13 5.87 5.55
CA PHE A 97 -14.98 5.11 6.77
C PHE A 97 -14.31 5.95 7.88
N HIS A 98 -14.93 5.95 9.06
CA HIS A 98 -14.43 6.65 10.23
C HIS A 98 -13.46 5.74 11.01
N ALA A 99 -12.20 6.17 11.11
CA ALA A 99 -11.11 5.40 11.72
C ALA A 99 -11.29 5.08 13.21
N GLU A 100 -12.27 5.68 13.89
CA GLU A 100 -12.59 5.48 15.31
C GLU A 100 -13.00 4.03 15.64
N LEU A 101 -13.40 3.25 14.62
CA LEU A 101 -13.73 1.84 14.74
C LEU A 101 -12.50 0.91 14.70
N LEU A 102 -11.31 1.46 14.42
CA LEU A 102 -10.08 0.70 14.36
C LEU A 102 -9.49 0.50 15.76
N ARG A 103 -9.00 -0.71 16.02
CA ARG A 103 -8.11 -1.00 17.15
C ARG A 103 -6.81 -0.20 17.01
N GLU A 104 -6.15 0.04 18.14
CA GLU A 104 -4.86 0.71 18.23
C GLU A 104 -3.80 0.05 17.33
N GLU A 105 -3.07 0.87 16.58
CA GLU A 105 -1.98 0.40 15.72
C GLU A 105 -0.83 -0.15 16.57
N PRO A 106 -0.30 -1.35 16.28
CA PRO A 106 0.80 -1.96 17.05
C PRO A 106 2.15 -1.33 16.69
N ARG A 107 2.32 -0.04 16.98
CA ARG A 107 3.45 0.80 16.55
C ARG A 107 4.82 0.23 16.89
N GLU A 108 5.00 -0.32 18.10
CA GLU A 108 6.28 -0.91 18.50
C GLU A 108 6.68 -2.08 17.60
N LYS A 109 5.71 -2.92 17.20
CA LYS A 109 5.95 -4.05 16.29
C LYS A 109 6.26 -3.56 14.88
N VAL A 110 5.52 -2.56 14.39
CA VAL A 110 5.74 -1.94 13.08
C VAL A 110 7.15 -1.33 13.01
N ASN A 111 7.52 -0.52 14.00
CA ASN A 111 8.82 0.14 14.06
C ASN A 111 9.97 -0.87 14.15
N SER A 112 9.77 -1.93 14.92
CA SER A 112 10.75 -3.02 15.03
C SER A 112 10.93 -3.76 13.70
N ALA A 113 9.84 -4.01 12.96
CA ALA A 113 9.89 -4.62 11.63
C ALA A 113 10.58 -3.71 10.60
N ILE A 114 10.27 -2.40 10.59
CA ILE A 114 10.93 -1.40 9.73
C ILE A 114 12.44 -1.35 10.03
N SER A 115 12.81 -1.25 11.31
CA SER A 115 14.22 -1.20 11.72
C SER A 115 14.99 -2.45 11.30
N LEU A 116 14.37 -3.62 11.45
CA LEU A 116 14.96 -4.88 11.01
C LEU A 116 15.14 -4.92 9.49
N ALA A 117 14.11 -4.56 8.72
CA ALA A 117 14.17 -4.54 7.26
C ALA A 117 15.28 -3.59 6.77
N ARG A 118 15.38 -2.39 7.36
CA ARG A 118 16.44 -1.41 7.04
C ARG A 118 17.83 -1.96 7.36
N SER A 119 18.00 -2.58 8.52
CA SER A 119 19.28 -3.18 8.93
C SER A 119 19.71 -4.32 8.00
N VAL A 120 18.82 -5.25 7.68
CA VAL A 120 19.12 -6.42 6.82
C VAL A 120 19.47 -6.00 5.40
N HIS A 121 18.78 -4.99 4.86
CA HIS A 121 18.97 -4.55 3.48
C HIS A 121 19.95 -3.39 3.31
N GLY A 122 20.51 -2.85 4.40
CA GLY A 122 21.41 -1.71 4.38
C GLY A 122 20.75 -0.44 3.84
N LEU A 123 19.51 -0.19 4.25
CA LEU A 123 18.75 1.01 3.90
C LEU A 123 19.00 2.06 5.00
N SER A 124 20.05 2.87 4.81
CA SER A 124 20.45 3.95 5.72
C SER A 124 19.50 5.13 5.66
#